data_AF-A0A256ZD69-F1
#
_entry.id   AF-A0A256ZD69-F1
#
_cell.length_a   1.000
_cell.length_b   1.000
_cell.length_c   1.000
_cell.angle_alpha   90.00
_cell.angle_beta   90.00
_cell.angle_gamma   90.00
#
_symmetry.space_group_name_H-M   'P 1'
#
loop_
_entity.id
_entity.type
_entity.pdbx_description
1 polymer ?
#
loop_
_entity_poly.entity_id
_entity_poly.type
_entity_poly.pdbx_seq_one_letter_code
_entity_poly.pdbx_strand_id
1 'polypeptide(L)'
;MVKVVSVTYVLKPQDLMLVANLAMFAVGGLAALIYVVLRPKHGRRSSGAEEPYLCGEPSTVVSGLSAPGTSLYWGLVKGAAKRLYRVVRDVMHSGRLSDWLGYMSGWYGFLVVV
;
A
#
# COMPACT_ATOMS: atom_id res chain seq x y z
N MET A 1 12.13 48.22 21.23
CA MET A 1 12.66 47.26 20.24
C MET A 1 13.03 45.99 20.99
N VAL A 2 12.19 44.95 20.93
CA VAL A 2 12.32 43.72 21.76
C VAL A 2 13.28 42.76 21.04
N LYS A 3 14.43 42.44 21.65
CA LYS A 3 15.33 41.38 21.15
C LYS A 3 14.68 40.03 21.43
N VAL A 4 14.15 39.38 20.40
CA VAL A 4 13.76 37.97 20.45
C VAL A 4 15.05 37.16 20.43
N VAL A 5 15.49 36.68 21.59
CA VAL A 5 16.60 35.75 21.69
C VAL A 5 16.06 34.37 21.30
N SER A 6 16.37 33.92 20.08
CA SER A 6 16.08 32.55 19.65
C SER A 6 17.11 31.62 20.30
N VAL A 7 16.68 30.87 21.32
CA VAL A 7 17.48 29.81 21.92
C VAL A 7 17.38 28.57 21.02
N THR A 8 18.44 28.28 20.28
CA THR A 8 18.52 27.07 19.44
C THR A 8 19.02 25.92 20.31
N TYR A 9 18.13 24.98 20.65
CA TYR A 9 18.52 23.75 21.34
C TYR A 9 19.18 22.80 20.35
N VAL A 10 20.51 22.70 20.43
CA VAL A 10 21.28 21.69 19.68
C VAL A 10 21.24 20.40 20.49
N LEU A 11 20.33 19.50 20.11
CA LEU A 11 20.25 18.16 20.69
C LEU A 11 21.50 17.37 20.35
N LYS A 12 21.96 16.53 21.29
CA LYS A 12 23.03 15.58 20.97
C LYS A 12 22.52 14.64 19.87
N PRO A 13 23.39 14.16 18.97
CA PRO A 13 22.97 13.31 17.84
C PRO A 13 22.16 12.09 18.26
N GLN A 14 22.52 11.48 19.40
CA GLN A 14 21.80 10.35 20.00
C GLN A 14 20.37 10.69 20.46
N ASP A 15 20.15 11.89 21.00
CA ASP A 15 18.82 12.34 21.46
C ASP A 15 17.94 12.66 20.24
N LEU A 16 18.53 13.23 19.19
CA LEU A 16 17.85 13.49 17.92
C LEU A 16 17.39 12.19 17.24
N MET A 17 18.25 11.16 17.21
CA MET A 17 17.90 9.84 16.69
C MET A 17 16.77 9.18 17.49
N LEU A 18 16.79 9.32 18.82
CA LEU A 18 15.74 8.80 19.68
C LEU A 18 14.40 9.48 19.38
N VAL A 19 14.38 10.81 19.29
CA VAL A 19 13.17 11.60 18.98
C VAL A 19 12.63 11.26 17.58
N ALA A 20 13.50 11.15 16.58
CA ALA A 20 13.11 10.79 15.22
C ALA A 20 12.50 9.37 15.15
N ASN A 21 13.12 8.39 15.84
CA ASN A 21 12.57 7.03 15.91
C ASN A 21 11.21 7.00 16.60
N LEU A 22 11.05 7.73 17.71
CA LEU A 22 9.79 7.81 18.45
C LEU A 22 8.68 8.45 17.61
N ALA A 23 9.02 9.49 16.83
CA ALA A 23 8.10 10.08 15.87
C ALA A 23 7.69 9.09 14.78
N MET A 24 8.61 8.27 14.25
CA MET A 24 8.30 7.23 13.27
C MET A 24 7.40 6.13 13.84
N PHE A 25 7.64 5.69 15.08
CA PHE A 25 6.75 4.74 15.76
C PHE A 25 5.36 5.34 16.01
N ALA A 26 5.27 6.62 16.34
CA ALA A 26 3.98 7.29 16.51
C ALA A 26 3.18 7.34 15.20
N VAL A 27 3.84 7.69 14.09
CA VAL A 27 3.21 7.70 12.76
C VAL A 27 2.79 6.28 12.33
N GLY A 28 3.67 5.29 12.50
CA GLY A 28 3.35 3.89 12.20
C GLY A 28 2.21 3.34 13.06
N GLY A 29 2.18 3.69 14.35
CA GLY A 29 1.11 3.35 15.28
C GLY A 29 -0.23 3.97 14.88
N LEU A 30 -0.22 5.24 14.45
CA LEU A 30 -1.42 5.91 13.93
C LEU A 30 -1.94 5.24 12.66
N ALA A 31 -1.07 4.91 11.71
CA ALA A 31 -1.45 4.20 10.50
C ALA A 31 -2.03 2.80 10.82
N ALA A 32 -1.41 2.07 11.75
CA ALA A 32 -1.91 0.78 12.23
C ALA A 32 -3.27 0.91 12.92
N LEU A 33 -3.47 1.96 13.72
CA LEU A 33 -4.75 2.27 14.34
C LEU A 33 -5.84 2.51 13.29
N ILE A 34 -5.55 3.38 12.31
CA ILE A 34 -6.45 3.66 11.18
C ILE A 34 -6.81 2.36 10.47
N TYR A 35 -5.83 1.52 10.17
CA TYR A 35 -6.06 0.21 9.57
C TYR A 35 -6.95 -0.69 10.46
N VAL A 36 -6.69 -0.79 11.76
CA VAL A 36 -7.50 -1.62 12.68
C VAL A 36 -8.94 -1.11 12.81
N VAL A 37 -9.14 0.20 12.72
CA VAL A 37 -10.47 0.83 12.75
C VAL A 37 -11.21 0.62 11.43
N LEU A 38 -10.53 0.82 10.30
CA LEU A 38 -11.12 0.77 8.96
C LEU A 38 -11.11 -0.64 8.34
N ARG A 39 -10.38 -1.60 8.93
CA ARG A 39 -10.36 -2.96 8.39
C ARG A 39 -11.79 -3.51 8.41
N PRO A 40 -12.26 -4.07 7.29
CA PRO A 40 -13.62 -4.57 7.21
C PRO A 40 -13.83 -5.66 8.27
N LYS A 41 -14.73 -5.41 9.23
CA LYS A 41 -15.01 -6.31 10.36
C LYS A 41 -15.86 -7.53 10.02
N HIS A 42 -16.25 -7.75 8.77
CA HIS A 42 -17.22 -8.79 8.44
C HIS A 42 -16.81 -9.64 7.25
N GLY A 43 -16.65 -10.93 7.53
CA GLY A 43 -16.78 -12.04 6.59
C GLY A 43 -18.23 -12.23 6.14
N ARG A 44 -18.91 -11.15 5.75
CA ARG A 44 -20.15 -11.24 4.97
C ARG A 44 -19.74 -11.10 3.51
N ARG A 45 -19.46 -12.24 2.88
CA ARG A 45 -19.53 -12.34 1.42
C ARG A 45 -20.94 -11.87 1.04
N SER A 46 -21.03 -10.67 0.45
CA SER A 46 -22.23 -10.27 -0.26
C SER A 46 -22.55 -11.36 -1.28
N SER A 47 -23.81 -11.71 -1.50
CA SER A 47 -24.18 -12.67 -2.56
C SER A 47 -23.70 -12.21 -3.94
N GLY A 48 -23.46 -10.90 -4.12
CA GLY A 48 -22.80 -10.36 -5.32
C GLY A 48 -21.29 -10.66 -5.43
N ALA A 49 -20.71 -11.37 -4.47
CA ALA A 49 -19.37 -11.97 -4.59
C ALA A 49 -19.44 -13.45 -5.04
N GLU A 50 -20.61 -14.08 -4.96
CA GLU A 50 -20.85 -15.44 -5.47
C GLU A 50 -21.33 -15.42 -6.91
N GLU A 51 -22.16 -14.44 -7.27
CA GLU A 51 -22.66 -14.27 -8.63
C GLU A 51 -22.05 -13.03 -9.33
N PRO A 52 -21.62 -13.15 -10.60
CA PRO A 52 -21.16 -12.01 -11.37
C PRO A 52 -22.25 -10.97 -11.54
N TYR A 53 -21.87 -9.69 -11.43
CA TYR A 53 -22.76 -8.60 -11.81
C TYR A 53 -22.92 -8.55 -13.33
N LEU A 54 -24.06 -9.01 -13.83
CA LEU A 54 -24.40 -9.08 -15.26
C LEU A 54 -25.20 -7.86 -15.75
N CYS A 55 -24.98 -6.67 -15.17
CA CYS A 55 -25.69 -5.45 -15.56
C CYS A 55 -27.23 -5.56 -15.50
N GLY A 56 -27.77 -6.42 -14.63
CA GLY A 56 -29.21 -6.67 -14.50
C GLY A 56 -29.76 -7.84 -15.33
N GLU A 57 -28.92 -8.51 -16.13
CA GLU A 57 -29.31 -9.71 -16.89
C GLU A 57 -29.31 -10.97 -16.00
N PRO A 58 -30.24 -11.91 -16.21
CA PRO A 58 -30.23 -13.18 -15.49
C PRO A 58 -29.03 -14.05 -15.89
N SER A 59 -28.51 -14.84 -14.95
CA SER A 59 -27.34 -15.72 -15.13
C SER A 59 -27.49 -16.79 -16.21
N THR A 60 -28.71 -17.01 -16.71
CA THR A 60 -29.04 -17.90 -17.82
C THR A 60 -28.66 -17.35 -19.19
N VAL A 61 -28.45 -16.04 -19.32
CA VAL A 61 -28.16 -15.37 -20.60
C VAL A 61 -26.70 -15.57 -21.03
N VAL A 62 -25.79 -15.76 -20.07
CA VAL A 62 -24.36 -15.86 -20.32
C VAL A 62 -23.89 -17.28 -20.04
N SER A 63 -23.60 -18.06 -21.11
CA SER A 63 -23.07 -19.43 -21.03
C SER A 63 -21.62 -19.52 -20.54
N GLY A 64 -20.94 -18.38 -20.39
CA GLY A 64 -19.55 -18.30 -19.95
C GLY A 64 -19.26 -16.96 -19.26
N LEU A 65 -19.00 -17.03 -17.96
CA LEU A 65 -18.58 -15.92 -17.08
C LEU A 65 -17.26 -15.25 -17.48
N SER A 66 -16.55 -15.80 -18.46
CA SER A 66 -15.28 -15.31 -18.94
C SER A 66 -15.48 -14.23 -19.99
N ALA A 67 -15.07 -13.00 -19.67
CA ALA A 67 -14.91 -11.98 -20.69
C ALA A 67 -13.96 -12.50 -21.80
N PRO A 68 -14.33 -12.36 -23.10
CA PRO A 68 -13.52 -12.82 -24.22
C PRO A 68 -12.11 -12.26 -24.12
N GLY A 69 -11.09 -13.13 -24.17
CA GLY A 69 -9.68 -12.72 -24.17
C GLY A 69 -9.28 -11.91 -25.41
N THR A 70 -10.14 -11.88 -26.43
CA THR A 70 -10.01 -11.12 -27.68
C THR A 70 -10.32 -9.63 -27.51
N SER A 71 -10.98 -9.22 -26.41
CA SER A 71 -11.11 -7.80 -26.08
C SER A 71 -9.76 -7.25 -25.64
N LEU A 72 -9.25 -6.24 -26.34
CA LEU A 72 -7.96 -5.58 -26.05
C LEU A 72 -7.84 -5.17 -24.57
N TYR A 73 -8.94 -4.68 -24.00
CA TYR A 73 -9.07 -4.34 -22.59
C TYR A 73 -8.82 -5.55 -21.68
N TRP A 74 -9.48 -6.67 -21.94
CA TRP A 74 -9.34 -7.88 -21.13
C TRP A 74 -8.00 -8.60 -21.34
N GLY A 75 -7.39 -8.49 -22.53
CA GLY A 75 -6.03 -8.94 -22.80
C GLY A 75 -5.00 -8.20 -21.94
N LEU A 76 -5.11 -6.86 -21.88
CA LEU A 76 -4.23 -6.02 -21.05
C LEU A 76 -4.42 -6.31 -19.56
N VAL A 77 -5.68 -6.43 -19.11
CA VAL A 77 -5.99 -6.71 -17.70
C VAL A 77 -5.49 -8.09 -17.28
N LYS A 78 -5.81 -9.14 -18.05
CA LYS A 78 -5.43 -10.53 -17.69
C LYS A 78 -3.93 -10.78 -17.87
N GLY A 79 -3.28 -10.13 -18.84
CA GLY A 79 -1.86 -10.29 -19.12
C GLY A 79 -0.97 -9.38 -18.28
N ALA A 80 -1.02 -8.07 -18.54
CA ALA A 80 -0.11 -7.10 -17.95
C ALA A 80 -0.52 -6.71 -16.53
N ALA A 81 -1.76 -6.30 -16.32
CA ALA A 81 -2.19 -5.77 -15.02
C ALA A 81 -2.17 -6.86 -13.93
N LYS A 82 -2.65 -8.06 -14.23
CA LYS A 82 -2.64 -9.18 -13.28
C LYS A 82 -1.22 -9.63 -12.91
N ARG A 83 -0.27 -9.53 -13.84
CA ARG A 83 1.14 -9.88 -13.59
C ARG A 83 1.81 -8.79 -12.75
N LEU A 84 1.63 -7.52 -13.11
CA LEU A 84 2.14 -6.38 -12.36
C LEU A 84 1.60 -6.37 -10.93
N TYR A 85 0.29 -6.57 -10.76
CA TYR A 85 -0.34 -6.65 -9.44
C TYR A 85 0.28 -7.74 -8.57
N ARG A 86 0.52 -8.94 -9.14
CA ARG A 86 1.20 -10.02 -8.41
C ARG A 86 2.62 -9.65 -8.00
N VAL A 87 3.38 -8.97 -8.86
CA VAL A 87 4.73 -8.48 -8.50
C VAL A 87 4.65 -7.47 -7.35
N VAL A 88 3.80 -6.46 -7.46
CA VAL A 88 3.67 -5.43 -6.42
C VAL A 88 3.21 -6.04 -5.09
N ARG A 89 2.28 -6.99 -5.13
CA ARG A 89 1.76 -7.65 -3.93
C ARG A 89 2.76 -8.63 -3.32
N ASP A 90 3.33 -9.52 -4.13
CA ASP A 90 4.09 -10.67 -3.61
C ASP A 90 5.58 -10.35 -3.43
N VAL A 91 6.13 -9.41 -4.22
CA VAL A 91 7.57 -9.06 -4.20
C VAL A 91 7.81 -7.75 -3.45
N MET A 92 7.02 -6.70 -3.72
CA MET A 92 7.22 -5.42 -3.03
C MET A 92 6.57 -5.41 -1.64
N HIS A 93 5.40 -6.03 -1.50
CA HIS A 93 4.68 -6.16 -0.22
C HIS A 93 4.80 -7.57 0.37
N SER A 94 6.01 -8.15 0.32
CA SER A 94 6.29 -9.49 0.87
C SER A 94 6.04 -9.59 2.38
N GLY A 95 5.96 -8.46 3.08
CA GLY A 95 5.82 -8.38 4.53
C GLY A 95 7.11 -8.70 5.30
N ARG A 96 8.21 -8.97 4.59
CA ARG A 96 9.53 -9.20 5.19
C ARG A 96 10.24 -7.87 5.41
N LEU A 97 10.70 -7.65 6.64
CA LEU A 97 11.42 -6.43 7.01
C LEU A 97 12.74 -6.26 6.24
N SER A 98 13.42 -7.36 5.91
CA SER A 98 14.66 -7.36 5.12
C SER A 98 14.47 -6.73 3.73
N ASP A 99 13.36 -7.04 3.08
CA ASP A 99 13.09 -6.59 1.72
C ASP A 99 12.81 -5.08 1.74
N TRP A 100 12.07 -4.61 2.75
CA TRP A 100 11.85 -3.18 3.00
C TRP A 100 13.15 -2.41 3.22
N LEU A 101 14.07 -2.94 4.05
CA LEU A 101 15.38 -2.33 4.28
C LEU A 101 16.21 -2.26 2.98
N GLY A 102 16.12 -3.29 2.13
CA GLY A 102 16.75 -3.30 0.81
C GLY A 102 16.22 -2.17 -0.08
N TYR A 103 14.90 -2.00 -0.16
CA TYR A 103 14.29 -0.92 -0.94
C TYR A 103 14.66 0.47 -0.40
N MET A 104 14.65 0.65 0.93
CA MET A 104 15.00 1.93 1.55
C MET A 104 16.48 2.28 1.36
N SER A 105 17.39 1.34 1.55
CA SER A 105 18.82 1.57 1.34
C SER A 105 19.16 1.89 -0.12
N GLY A 106 18.51 1.21 -1.08
CA GLY A 106 18.63 1.55 -2.50
C GLY A 106 18.11 2.95 -2.82
N TRP A 107 16.96 3.34 -2.26
CA TRP A 107 16.40 4.67 -2.45
C TRP A 107 17.27 5.78 -1.84
N TYR A 108 17.74 5.59 -0.61
CA TYR A 108 18.69 6.53 0.01
C TYR A 108 20.00 6.60 -0.75
N GLY A 109 20.52 5.47 -1.25
CA GLY A 109 21.70 5.45 -2.11
C GLY A 109 21.50 6.26 -3.40
N PHE A 110 20.34 6.12 -4.06
CA PHE A 110 19.99 6.93 -5.22
C PHE A 110 19.94 8.43 -4.91
N LEU A 111 19.30 8.82 -3.80
CA LEU A 111 19.20 10.21 -3.35
C LEU A 111 20.53 10.83 -2.92
N VAL A 112 21.55 10.02 -2.62
CA VAL A 112 22.89 10.51 -2.31
C VAL A 112 23.70 10.78 -3.58
N VAL A 113 23.39 10.06 -4.66
CA VAL A 113 24.08 10.19 -5.95
C VAL A 113 23.49 11.31 -6.81
N VAL A 114 22.18 11.57 -6.68
CA VAL A 114 21.43 12.61 -7.39
C VAL A 114 21.26 13.84 -6.51
#